data_AF-A0A9E3AWL0-F1
#
_entry.id   AF-A0A9E3AWL0-F1
#
_cell.length_a   1.000
_cell.length_b   1.000
_cell.length_c   1.000
_cell.angle_alpha   90.00
_cell.angle_beta   90.00
_cell.angle_gamma   90.00
#
_symmetry.space_group_name_H-M   'P 1'
#
loop_
_entity.id
_entity.type
_entity.pdbx_description
1 polymer ?
#
loop_
_entity_poly.entity_id
_entity_poly.type
_entity_poly.pdbx_seq_one_letter_code
_entity_poly.pdbx_strand_id
1 'polypeptide(L)'
;MRAGLAHCAVLNACLILTSCVSVEPPAARQDLGVQHVSQKSYTLGATAEARIGDDVVKVEDYSVSQTALDEVEVTSDFAIEHPAYSHSFRKGEVFPLAGSVDFDGQSYDVMKVGHIGIVFGSDGTVYRKIVNNLERTNRRIPAIPVTMVWDFQAQPPGPHLKRKVNRKIEATAKNFELIFAGLTADAIRVTYREFAPDNSSAAGFAQELSYPIGSKQMRFRNLAIEVIEAKPDRLTYKVVTE
;
A
#
# COMPACT_ATOMS: atom_id res chain seq x y z
N MET A 1 -58.50 -34.01 51.23
CA MET A 1 -57.61 -33.96 50.03
C MET A 1 -58.07 -32.85 49.11
N ARG A 2 -57.30 -31.77 49.00
CA ARG A 2 -57.18 -30.87 47.83
C ARG A 2 -56.10 -29.85 48.16
N ALA A 3 -54.89 -30.13 47.70
CA ALA A 3 -53.74 -29.24 47.80
C ALA A 3 -53.79 -28.26 46.61
N GLY A 4 -53.82 -26.95 46.90
CA GLY A 4 -53.72 -25.91 45.90
C GLY A 4 -52.26 -25.57 45.62
N LEU A 5 -51.80 -25.84 44.40
CA LEU A 5 -50.50 -25.41 43.88
C LEU A 5 -50.62 -24.00 43.29
N ALA A 6 -50.12 -22.99 44.01
CA ALA A 6 -49.94 -21.66 43.49
C ALA A 6 -48.68 -21.63 42.59
N HIS A 7 -48.86 -21.47 41.29
CA HIS A 7 -47.78 -21.25 40.34
C HIS A 7 -47.25 -19.82 40.48
N CYS A 8 -46.01 -19.69 40.94
CA CYS A 8 -45.26 -18.44 40.95
C CYS A 8 -44.67 -18.21 39.56
N ALA A 9 -45.31 -17.37 38.74
CA ALA A 9 -44.78 -16.96 37.45
C ALA A 9 -43.61 -15.99 37.65
N VAL A 10 -42.37 -16.48 37.54
CA VAL A 10 -41.17 -15.65 37.51
C VAL A 10 -41.07 -15.05 36.11
N LEU A 11 -41.44 -13.77 35.99
CA LEU A 11 -41.27 -12.96 34.80
C LEU A 11 -39.77 -12.64 34.65
N ASN A 12 -39.05 -13.49 33.92
CA ASN A 12 -37.64 -13.27 33.59
C ASN A 12 -37.56 -12.16 32.53
N ALA A 13 -37.38 -10.92 32.97
CA ALA A 13 -37.10 -9.79 32.11
C ALA A 13 -35.68 -9.95 31.52
N CYS A 14 -35.58 -10.45 30.29
CA CYS A 14 -34.35 -10.41 29.50
C CYS A 14 -33.99 -8.94 29.22
N LEU A 15 -33.16 -8.35 30.09
CA LEU A 15 -32.41 -7.14 29.80
C LEU A 15 -31.45 -7.45 28.66
N ILE A 16 -31.82 -7.09 27.44
CA ILE A 16 -30.91 -7.11 26.29
C ILE A 16 -29.89 -6.00 26.54
N LEU A 17 -28.74 -6.38 27.09
CA LEU A 17 -27.59 -5.50 27.29
C LEU A 17 -27.00 -5.15 25.91
N THR A 18 -27.52 -4.11 25.28
CA THR A 18 -26.87 -3.51 24.12
C THR A 18 -25.73 -2.64 24.62
N SER A 19 -24.48 -3.06 24.40
CA SER A 19 -23.32 -2.21 24.64
C SER A 19 -23.27 -1.13 23.56
N CYS A 20 -23.41 0.14 23.96
CA CYS A 20 -23.06 1.25 23.08
C CYS A 20 -21.58 1.11 22.68
N VAL A 21 -21.27 1.25 21.39
CA VAL A 21 -19.89 1.28 20.90
C VAL A 21 -19.59 2.69 20.44
N SER A 22 -18.43 3.22 20.83
CA SER A 22 -17.93 4.48 20.30
C SER A 22 -17.18 4.17 19.01
N VAL A 23 -17.56 4.79 17.90
CA VAL A 23 -16.75 4.74 16.68
C VAL A 23 -15.89 5.99 16.66
N GLU A 24 -14.58 5.81 16.78
CA GLU A 24 -13.64 6.92 16.67
C GLU A 24 -13.48 7.28 15.20
N PRO A 25 -13.80 8.52 14.78
CA PRO A 25 -13.70 8.90 13.38
C PRO A 25 -12.26 8.77 12.88
N PRO A 26 -12.05 8.49 11.58
CA PRO A 26 -10.70 8.38 11.06
C PRO A 26 -9.95 9.70 11.28
N ALA A 27 -8.68 9.61 11.65
CA ALA A 27 -7.84 10.79 11.75
C ALA A 27 -7.81 11.49 10.39
N ALA A 28 -8.03 12.81 10.36
CA ALA A 28 -8.20 13.63 9.15
C ALA A 28 -7.07 13.49 8.11
N ARG A 29 -5.92 12.94 8.53
CA ARG A 29 -4.87 12.42 7.68
C ARG A 29 -3.94 11.55 8.53
N GLN A 30 -3.79 10.28 8.19
CA GLN A 30 -2.81 9.42 8.84
C GLN A 30 -1.63 9.20 7.90
N ASP A 31 -0.52 9.90 8.17
CA ASP A 31 0.74 9.63 7.49
C ASP A 31 1.31 8.32 8.04
N LEU A 32 1.47 7.34 7.15
CA LEU A 32 2.02 6.01 7.46
C LEU A 32 3.55 6.00 7.43
N GLY A 33 4.16 7.17 7.25
CA GLY A 33 5.59 7.38 7.23
C GLY A 33 6.16 7.61 5.84
N VAL A 34 7.47 7.85 5.81
CA VAL A 34 8.27 8.03 4.61
C VAL A 34 9.31 6.93 4.57
N GLN A 35 9.31 6.16 3.50
CA GLN A 35 10.35 5.17 3.22
C GLN A 35 11.31 5.74 2.19
N HIS A 36 12.60 5.78 2.53
CA HIS A 36 13.65 6.11 1.59
C HIS A 36 14.09 4.85 0.83
N VAL A 37 14.20 4.96 -0.49
CA VAL A 37 14.70 3.91 -1.37
C VAL A 37 15.98 4.42 -2.03
N SER A 38 17.07 3.69 -1.82
CA SER A 38 18.35 3.94 -2.49
C SER A 38 18.90 2.61 -3.02
N GLN A 39 18.97 2.49 -4.35
CA GLN A 39 19.46 1.30 -5.03
C GLN A 39 20.48 1.68 -6.11
N LYS A 40 21.49 0.83 -6.29
CA LYS A 40 22.53 1.00 -7.29
C LYS A 40 22.78 -0.32 -7.99
N SER A 41 22.99 -0.31 -9.31
CA SER A 41 23.31 -1.53 -10.07
C SER A 41 24.77 -1.99 -9.93
N TYR A 42 25.61 -1.21 -9.26
CA TYR A 42 27.04 -1.47 -9.12
C TYR A 42 27.46 -1.52 -7.65
N THR A 43 28.57 -2.22 -7.40
CA THR A 43 29.31 -2.15 -6.13
C THR A 43 30.62 -1.42 -6.37
N LEU A 44 30.91 -0.40 -5.57
CA LEU A 44 32.18 0.33 -5.65
C LEU A 44 33.34 -0.65 -5.55
N GLY A 45 34.28 -0.55 -6.49
CA GLY A 45 35.45 -1.41 -6.47
C GLY A 45 35.28 -2.77 -7.17
N ALA A 46 34.06 -3.19 -7.50
CA ALA A 46 33.82 -4.48 -8.13
C ALA A 46 33.87 -4.37 -9.67
N THR A 47 34.39 -5.42 -10.32
CA THR A 47 34.33 -5.55 -11.78
C THR A 47 32.93 -5.98 -12.19
N ALA A 48 32.40 -5.31 -13.20
CA ALA A 48 31.11 -5.60 -13.82
C ALA A 48 31.24 -5.64 -15.35
N GLU A 49 30.24 -6.20 -16.00
CA GLU A 49 30.12 -6.29 -17.45
C GLU A 49 28.76 -5.71 -17.87
N ALA A 50 28.74 -4.94 -18.96
CA ALA A 50 27.53 -4.45 -19.61
C ALA A 50 27.59 -4.75 -21.11
N ARG A 51 26.50 -5.26 -21.68
CA ARG A 51 26.31 -5.39 -23.13
C ARG A 51 25.54 -4.21 -23.68
N ILE A 52 25.42 -4.12 -25.01
CA ILE A 52 24.64 -3.06 -25.64
C ILE A 52 23.20 -3.09 -25.10
N GLY A 53 22.75 -1.97 -24.54
CA GLY A 53 21.45 -1.81 -23.91
C GLY A 53 21.43 -2.09 -22.41
N ASP A 54 22.51 -2.63 -21.83
CA ASP A 54 22.61 -2.86 -20.39
C ASP A 54 23.08 -1.61 -19.64
N ASP A 55 22.67 -1.51 -18.38
CA ASP A 55 23.12 -0.47 -17.47
C ASP A 55 24.59 -0.66 -17.11
N VAL A 56 25.41 0.34 -17.43
CA VAL A 56 26.75 0.53 -16.85
C VAL A 56 26.62 1.05 -15.42
N VAL A 57 25.71 2.00 -15.21
CA VAL A 57 25.37 2.51 -13.88
C VAL A 57 23.90 2.80 -13.86
N LYS A 58 23.19 2.33 -12.86
CA LYS A 58 21.84 2.76 -12.54
C LYS A 58 21.78 3.15 -11.08
N VAL A 59 21.22 4.32 -10.80
CA VAL A 59 21.02 4.86 -9.46
C VAL A 59 19.56 5.23 -9.32
N GLU A 60 18.91 4.66 -8.31
CA GLU A 60 17.54 4.98 -7.91
C GLU A 60 17.60 5.56 -6.50
N ASP A 61 17.17 6.80 -6.35
CA ASP A 61 17.13 7.51 -5.07
C ASP A 61 15.85 8.34 -5.01
N TYR A 62 14.91 7.87 -4.19
CA TYR A 62 13.61 8.51 -4.01
C TYR A 62 13.01 8.19 -2.64
N SER A 63 12.01 8.98 -2.28
CA SER A 63 11.22 8.73 -1.08
C SER A 63 9.79 8.39 -1.45
N VAL A 64 9.24 7.40 -0.77
CA VAL A 64 7.85 7.00 -0.88
C VAL A 64 7.16 7.41 0.41
N SER A 65 6.32 8.44 0.32
CA SER A 65 5.41 8.78 1.41
C SER A 65 4.11 8.01 1.21
N GLN A 66 3.58 7.47 2.30
CA GLN A 66 2.30 6.77 2.31
C GLN A 66 1.33 7.54 3.21
N THR A 67 0.17 7.86 2.68
CA THR A 67 -0.92 8.46 3.46
C THR A 67 -2.11 7.52 3.37
N ALA A 68 -2.64 7.09 4.51
CA ALA A 68 -3.86 6.30 4.54
C ALA A 68 -5.03 7.17 4.06
N LEU A 69 -5.88 6.61 3.19
CA LEU A 69 -7.11 7.24 2.75
C LEU A 69 -8.26 6.84 3.68
N ASP A 70 -9.32 7.64 3.66
CA ASP A 70 -10.60 7.32 4.30
C ASP A 70 -11.45 6.39 3.40
N GLU A 71 -10.78 5.42 2.79
CA GLU A 71 -11.35 4.46 1.85
C GLU A 71 -10.84 3.05 2.18
N VAL A 72 -11.70 2.06 1.95
CA VAL A 72 -11.43 0.63 2.13
C VAL A 72 -11.73 -0.07 0.83
N GLU A 73 -10.81 -0.90 0.37
CA GLU A 73 -10.95 -1.75 -0.80
C GLU A 73 -11.27 -3.19 -0.39
N VAL A 74 -12.22 -3.80 -1.08
CA VAL A 74 -12.53 -5.23 -0.98
C VAL A 74 -11.49 -6.02 -1.77
N THR A 75 -10.73 -6.91 -1.12
CA THR A 75 -9.61 -7.63 -1.79
C THR A 75 -10.00 -9.01 -2.32
N SER A 76 -11.16 -9.52 -1.93
CA SER A 76 -11.73 -10.81 -2.32
C SER A 76 -13.25 -10.71 -2.41
N ASP A 77 -13.88 -11.38 -3.37
CA ASP A 77 -15.36 -11.48 -3.43
C ASP A 77 -15.89 -12.18 -2.17
N PHE A 78 -16.94 -11.64 -1.57
CA PHE A 78 -17.64 -12.30 -0.46
C PHE A 78 -19.07 -11.80 -0.30
N ALA A 79 -19.91 -12.58 0.37
CA ALA A 79 -21.25 -12.19 0.73
C ALA A 79 -21.48 -12.33 2.24
N ILE A 80 -22.34 -11.46 2.77
CA ILE A 80 -22.92 -11.59 4.09
C ILE A 80 -24.40 -11.89 3.87
N GLU A 81 -24.86 -13.04 4.38
CA GLU A 81 -26.26 -13.45 4.30
C GLU A 81 -26.83 -13.59 5.71
N HIS A 82 -27.69 -12.65 6.10
CA HIS A 82 -28.40 -12.68 7.37
C HIS A 82 -29.82 -12.10 7.19
N PRO A 83 -30.85 -12.58 7.91
CA PRO A 83 -32.22 -12.07 7.75
C PRO A 83 -32.36 -10.55 7.97
N ALA A 84 -31.50 -9.97 8.81
CA ALA A 84 -31.47 -8.53 9.07
C ALA A 84 -30.56 -7.73 8.12
N TYR A 85 -29.69 -8.39 7.37
CA TYR A 85 -28.74 -7.74 6.45
C TYR A 85 -28.21 -8.74 5.43
N SER A 86 -28.38 -8.45 4.15
CA SER A 86 -27.78 -9.22 3.06
C SER A 86 -27.08 -8.29 2.08
N HIS A 87 -25.82 -8.59 1.77
CA HIS A 87 -25.03 -7.84 0.81
C HIS A 87 -23.94 -8.71 0.20
N SER A 88 -23.67 -8.52 -1.09
CA SER A 88 -22.56 -9.17 -1.81
C SER A 88 -21.54 -8.12 -2.21
N PHE A 89 -20.30 -8.35 -1.82
CA PHE A 89 -19.14 -7.52 -2.09
C PHE A 89 -18.30 -8.14 -3.20
N ARG A 90 -17.80 -7.30 -4.09
CA ARG A 90 -16.92 -7.71 -5.18
C ARG A 90 -15.52 -7.14 -4.97
N LYS A 91 -14.53 -7.92 -5.36
CA LYS A 91 -13.13 -7.51 -5.38
C LYS A 91 -12.96 -6.23 -6.19
N GLY A 92 -12.25 -5.27 -5.61
CA GLY A 92 -11.99 -3.96 -6.17
C GLY A 92 -13.08 -2.92 -5.87
N GLU A 93 -14.20 -3.29 -5.24
CA GLU A 93 -15.15 -2.31 -4.72
C GLU A 93 -14.50 -1.48 -3.61
N VAL A 94 -14.84 -0.19 -3.59
CA VAL A 94 -14.28 0.79 -2.66
C VAL A 94 -15.41 1.41 -1.85
N PHE A 95 -15.23 1.43 -0.54
CA PHE A 95 -16.18 1.96 0.43
C PHE A 95 -15.52 2.97 1.36
N PRO A 96 -16.26 3.94 1.93
CA PRO A 96 -15.70 4.88 2.90
C PRO A 96 -15.23 4.17 4.18
N LEU A 97 -14.16 4.67 4.80
CA LEU A 97 -13.78 4.32 6.16
C LEU A 97 -14.62 5.14 7.15
N ALA A 98 -15.34 4.49 8.06
CA ALA A 98 -16.13 5.17 9.09
C ALA A 98 -15.30 5.57 10.32
N GLY A 99 -14.20 4.85 10.59
CA GLY A 99 -13.41 5.02 11.81
C GLY A 99 -12.90 3.70 12.36
N SER A 100 -12.62 3.68 13.66
CA SER A 100 -12.21 2.48 14.40
C SER A 100 -13.10 2.22 15.61
N VAL A 101 -13.14 0.96 16.04
CA VAL A 101 -13.84 0.49 17.25
C VAL A 101 -12.96 -0.46 18.02
N ASP A 102 -13.06 -0.44 19.35
CA ASP A 102 -12.40 -1.42 20.19
C ASP A 102 -13.35 -2.56 20.57
N PHE A 103 -12.91 -3.80 20.31
CA PHE A 103 -13.52 -4.99 20.86
C PHE A 103 -12.47 -5.77 21.64
N ASP A 104 -12.79 -6.11 22.90
CA ASP A 104 -11.94 -6.93 23.77
C ASP A 104 -10.49 -6.42 23.90
N GLY A 105 -10.29 -5.09 23.87
CA GLY A 105 -8.98 -4.45 23.95
C GLY A 105 -8.17 -4.46 22.65
N GLN A 106 -8.79 -4.88 21.54
CA GLN A 106 -8.22 -4.82 20.21
C GLN A 106 -8.98 -3.78 19.36
N SER A 107 -8.23 -2.89 18.72
CA SER A 107 -8.78 -1.91 17.78
C SER A 107 -9.01 -2.54 16.41
N TYR A 108 -10.16 -2.24 15.81
CA TYR A 108 -10.57 -2.67 14.49
C TYR A 108 -10.99 -1.47 13.64
N ASP A 109 -10.76 -1.53 12.34
CA ASP A 109 -11.27 -0.53 11.39
C ASP A 109 -12.72 -0.86 11.00
N VAL A 110 -13.49 0.16 10.60
CA VAL A 110 -14.89 0.03 10.21
C VAL A 110 -15.12 0.55 8.79
N MET A 111 -15.40 -0.36 7.86
CA MET A 111 -15.81 -0.05 6.48
C MET A 111 -17.30 0.29 6.44
N LYS A 112 -17.65 1.44 5.87
CA LYS A 112 -19.03 1.94 5.82
C LYS A 112 -19.79 1.45 4.58
N VAL A 113 -20.93 0.82 4.82
CA VAL A 113 -21.87 0.35 3.78
C VAL A 113 -23.27 0.90 4.12
N GLY A 114 -23.56 2.10 3.64
CA GLY A 114 -24.76 2.85 4.04
C GLY A 114 -24.75 3.17 5.54
N HIS A 115 -25.77 2.73 6.28
CA HIS A 115 -25.90 2.92 7.73
C HIS A 115 -25.18 1.84 8.56
N ILE A 116 -24.58 0.84 7.90
CA ILE A 116 -23.93 -0.32 8.49
C ILE A 116 -22.41 -0.21 8.35
N GLY A 117 -21.69 -0.75 9.33
CA GLY A 117 -20.24 -0.84 9.42
C GLY A 117 -19.78 -2.28 9.45
N ILE A 118 -18.94 -2.66 8.49
CA ILE A 118 -18.24 -3.94 8.47
C ILE A 118 -16.91 -3.76 9.19
N VAL A 119 -16.71 -4.52 10.26
CA VAL A 119 -15.52 -4.42 11.12
C VAL A 119 -14.42 -5.32 10.57
N PHE A 120 -13.17 -4.87 10.55
CA PHE A 120 -12.04 -5.68 10.10
C PHE A 120 -10.74 -5.36 10.86
N GLY A 121 -9.88 -6.36 10.99
CA GLY A 121 -8.60 -6.24 11.70
C GLY A 121 -7.52 -5.54 10.87
N SER A 122 -6.39 -5.23 11.51
CA SER A 122 -5.21 -4.68 10.85
C SER A 122 -4.59 -5.62 9.80
N ASP A 123 -4.87 -6.92 9.90
CA ASP A 123 -4.52 -7.95 8.92
C ASP A 123 -5.53 -8.03 7.75
N GLY A 124 -6.56 -7.19 7.78
CA GLY A 124 -7.63 -7.14 6.79
C GLY A 124 -8.75 -8.15 7.01
N THR A 125 -8.62 -9.06 7.98
CA THR A 125 -9.63 -10.11 8.19
C THR A 125 -10.93 -9.48 8.68
N VAL A 126 -12.04 -9.78 8.01
CA VAL A 126 -13.36 -9.31 8.44
C VAL A 126 -13.75 -9.96 9.77
N TYR A 127 -14.10 -9.11 10.72
CA TYR A 127 -14.62 -9.50 12.03
C TYR A 127 -16.12 -9.75 11.95
N ARG A 128 -16.61 -10.77 12.68
CA ARG A 128 -18.00 -11.27 12.59
C ARG A 128 -19.07 -10.37 13.18
N LYS A 129 -18.70 -9.19 13.69
CA LYS A 129 -19.62 -8.20 14.26
C LYS A 129 -19.86 -7.07 13.27
N ILE A 130 -21.07 -6.53 13.32
CA ILE A 130 -21.49 -5.35 12.56
C ILE A 130 -21.75 -4.20 13.50
N VAL A 131 -21.31 -3.01 13.11
CA VAL A 131 -21.71 -1.75 13.72
C VAL A 131 -22.89 -1.19 12.93
N ASN A 132 -23.94 -0.76 13.61
CA ASN A 132 -25.10 -0.14 12.98
C ASN A 132 -25.21 1.33 13.39
N ASN A 133 -26.10 2.09 12.73
CA ASN A 133 -26.34 3.51 12.97
C ASN A 133 -25.10 4.40 12.69
N LEU A 134 -24.33 4.07 11.65
CA LEU A 134 -23.21 4.91 11.20
C LEU A 134 -23.65 6.19 10.47
N GLU A 135 -24.94 6.32 10.14
CA GLU A 135 -25.49 7.51 9.48
C GLU A 135 -26.61 8.16 10.31
N ARG A 136 -26.68 9.49 10.23
CA ARG A 136 -27.76 10.27 10.85
C ARG A 136 -29.09 9.94 10.17
N THR A 137 -29.95 9.22 10.87
CA THR A 137 -31.33 9.00 10.44
C THR A 137 -32.20 10.25 10.64
N ASN A 138 -31.81 11.19 11.53
CA ASN A 138 -32.55 12.45 11.72
C ASN A 138 -31.67 13.57 12.35
N ARG A 139 -31.84 14.84 11.91
CA ARG A 139 -30.94 15.96 12.30
C ARG A 139 -30.98 16.34 13.79
N ARG A 140 -31.93 15.85 14.58
CA ARG A 140 -32.15 16.29 15.98
C ARG A 140 -31.51 15.39 17.05
N ILE A 141 -31.15 14.15 16.72
CA ILE A 141 -30.52 13.22 17.68
C ILE A 141 -29.25 12.68 17.00
N PRO A 142 -28.07 12.76 17.65
CA PRO A 142 -26.87 12.13 17.11
C PRO A 142 -27.12 10.62 16.98
N ALA A 143 -26.78 10.05 15.83
CA ALA A 143 -26.79 8.60 15.69
C ALA A 143 -25.72 8.05 16.65
N ILE A 144 -26.13 7.15 17.54
CA ILE A 144 -25.22 6.46 18.45
C ILE A 144 -24.93 5.11 17.79
N PRO A 145 -23.69 4.87 17.34
CA PRO A 145 -23.31 3.58 16.80
C PRO A 145 -23.56 2.48 17.83
N VAL A 146 -24.08 1.35 17.37
CA VAL A 146 -24.33 0.18 18.22
C VAL A 146 -23.75 -1.06 17.58
N THR A 147 -23.11 -1.90 18.38
CA THR A 147 -22.71 -3.23 17.92
C THR A 147 -23.92 -4.13 17.92
N MET A 148 -24.17 -4.79 16.79
CA MET A 148 -25.26 -5.76 16.70
C MET A 148 -24.96 -6.98 17.58
N VAL A 149 -25.98 -7.48 18.27
CA VAL A 149 -25.84 -8.61 19.21
C VAL A 149 -25.52 -9.92 18.47
N TRP A 150 -25.99 -10.05 17.22
CA TRP A 150 -25.78 -11.23 16.39
C TRP A 150 -24.44 -11.21 15.64
N ASP A 151 -23.95 -12.40 15.33
CA ASP A 151 -22.77 -12.62 14.49
C ASP A 151 -23.22 -12.94 13.06
N PHE A 152 -22.38 -12.61 12.09
CA PHE A 152 -22.56 -13.09 10.71
C PHE A 152 -21.40 -14.01 10.31
N GLN A 153 -21.64 -14.77 9.25
CA GLN A 153 -20.61 -15.55 8.57
C GLN A 153 -20.50 -15.08 7.14
N ALA A 154 -19.31 -14.60 6.77
CA ALA A 154 -19.02 -14.30 5.38
C ALA A 154 -18.89 -15.57 4.55
N GLN A 155 -19.29 -15.50 3.28
CA GLN A 155 -19.19 -16.58 2.31
C GLN A 155 -18.41 -16.10 1.07
N PRO A 156 -17.23 -16.68 0.75
CA PRO A 156 -16.51 -17.67 1.53
C PRO A 156 -16.01 -17.11 2.88
N PRO A 157 -15.69 -17.97 3.86
CA PRO A 157 -15.12 -17.53 5.14
C PRO A 157 -13.73 -16.91 4.96
N GLY A 158 -13.37 -16.00 5.87
CA GLY A 158 -12.08 -15.30 5.85
C GLY A 158 -11.90 -14.28 4.71
N PRO A 159 -12.90 -13.44 4.39
CA PRO A 159 -12.67 -12.39 3.41
C PRO A 159 -11.70 -11.33 3.97
N HIS A 160 -11.01 -10.65 3.06
CA HIS A 160 -10.04 -9.63 3.40
C HIS A 160 -10.43 -8.27 2.83
N LEU A 161 -10.29 -7.24 3.66
CA LEU A 161 -10.41 -5.84 3.33
C LEU A 161 -9.05 -5.16 3.50
N LYS A 162 -8.84 -4.03 2.83
CA LYS A 162 -7.62 -3.25 2.97
C LYS A 162 -7.92 -1.77 2.95
N ARG A 163 -7.39 -1.02 3.91
CA ARG A 163 -7.38 0.45 3.82
C ARG A 163 -6.62 0.86 2.56
N LYS A 164 -7.24 1.68 1.72
CA LYS A 164 -6.53 2.26 0.58
C LYS A 164 -5.50 3.24 1.10
N VAL A 165 -4.33 3.20 0.47
CA VAL A 165 -3.22 4.09 0.77
C VAL A 165 -2.88 4.86 -0.49
N ASN A 166 -2.75 6.16 -0.36
CA ASN A 166 -2.13 6.95 -1.40
C ASN A 166 -0.61 6.87 -1.22
N ARG A 167 0.08 6.50 -2.30
CA ARG A 167 1.53 6.47 -2.34
C ARG A 167 1.97 7.68 -3.15
N LYS A 168 2.60 8.65 -2.50
CA LYS A 168 3.23 9.76 -3.19
C LYS A 168 4.72 9.51 -3.22
N ILE A 169 5.23 9.32 -4.43
CA ILE A 169 6.66 9.12 -4.68
C ILE A 169 7.24 10.48 -5.01
N GLU A 170 8.27 10.88 -4.26
CA GLU A 170 8.97 12.13 -4.43
C GLU A 170 10.43 11.83 -4.76
N ALA A 171 10.93 12.40 -5.86
CA ALA A 171 12.34 12.33 -6.20
C ALA A 171 13.13 13.17 -5.19
N THR A 172 14.01 12.54 -4.42
CA THR A 172 14.79 13.22 -3.38
C THR A 172 16.18 13.63 -3.83
N ALA A 173 16.80 12.92 -4.78
CA ALA A 173 18.16 13.25 -5.19
C ALA A 173 18.47 12.96 -6.66
N LYS A 174 18.50 11.70 -7.11
CA LYS A 174 19.08 11.33 -8.43
C LYS A 174 18.54 9.99 -8.94
N ASN A 175 17.65 10.02 -9.93
CA ASN A 175 17.19 8.82 -10.65
C ASN A 175 17.74 8.87 -12.06
N PHE A 176 18.79 8.09 -12.32
CA PHE A 176 19.43 8.09 -13.62
C PHE A 176 20.12 6.77 -13.93
N GLU A 177 20.39 6.58 -15.20
CA GLU A 177 21.21 5.47 -15.70
C GLU A 177 22.17 5.92 -16.80
N LEU A 178 23.24 5.16 -16.93
CA LEU A 178 24.21 5.17 -18.01
C LEU A 178 24.12 3.81 -18.69
N ILE A 179 23.66 3.78 -19.93
CA ILE A 179 23.42 2.56 -20.70
C ILE A 179 24.54 2.41 -21.72
N PHE A 180 25.16 1.23 -21.82
CA PHE A 180 26.16 1.02 -22.85
C PHE A 180 25.50 0.95 -24.24
N ALA A 181 25.92 1.83 -25.16
CA ALA A 181 25.35 1.91 -26.50
C ALA A 181 26.25 1.26 -27.57
N GLY A 182 27.40 0.72 -27.17
CA GLY A 182 28.35 0.06 -28.05
C GLY A 182 29.64 0.86 -28.27
N LEU A 183 30.45 0.38 -29.21
CA LEU A 183 31.72 0.97 -29.60
C LEU A 183 31.68 1.37 -31.08
N THR A 184 32.23 2.53 -31.41
CA THR A 184 32.54 2.96 -32.78
C THR A 184 34.05 2.87 -33.02
N ALA A 185 34.51 3.21 -34.23
CA ALA A 185 35.93 3.23 -34.55
C ALA A 185 36.74 4.23 -33.68
N ASP A 186 36.06 5.24 -33.15
CA ASP A 186 36.64 6.39 -32.45
C ASP A 186 36.23 6.49 -30.98
N ALA A 187 35.13 5.83 -30.56
CA ALA A 187 34.57 6.08 -29.23
C ALA A 187 33.82 4.89 -28.60
N ILE A 188 33.79 4.89 -27.27
CA ILE A 188 32.85 4.15 -26.43
C ILE A 188 31.59 5.03 -26.28
N ARG A 189 30.42 4.50 -26.64
CA ARG A 189 29.14 5.22 -26.57
C ARG A 189 28.35 4.78 -25.35
N VAL A 190 27.85 5.76 -24.60
CA VAL A 190 27.02 5.54 -23.41
C VAL A 190 25.85 6.50 -23.47
N THR A 191 24.63 6.01 -23.28
CA THR A 191 23.43 6.85 -23.19
C THR A 191 23.15 7.18 -21.73
N TYR A 192 23.14 8.46 -21.41
CA TYR A 192 22.62 8.97 -20.14
C TYR A 192 21.11 9.16 -20.22
N ARG A 193 20.40 8.75 -19.17
CA ARG A 193 18.95 8.91 -19.06
C ARG A 193 18.53 9.25 -17.63
N GLU A 194 17.72 10.29 -17.47
CA GLU A 194 17.01 10.58 -16.22
C GLU A 194 15.58 10.00 -16.30
N PHE A 195 15.12 9.39 -15.21
CA PHE A 195 13.80 8.78 -15.15
C PHE A 195 13.05 9.16 -13.87
N ALA A 196 11.73 9.07 -13.93
CA ALA A 196 10.91 9.27 -12.74
C ALA A 196 11.09 8.10 -11.76
N PRO A 197 11.12 8.36 -10.44
CA PRO A 197 11.24 7.32 -9.40
C PRO A 197 10.32 6.10 -9.52
N ASP A 198 9.13 6.29 -10.08
CA ASP A 198 8.10 5.28 -10.25
C ASP A 198 8.18 4.58 -11.61
N ASN A 199 9.22 4.89 -12.40
CA ASN A 199 9.45 4.42 -13.75
C ASN A 199 8.23 4.62 -14.67
N SER A 200 7.31 5.54 -14.32
CA SER A 200 6.00 5.68 -14.98
C SER A 200 6.03 6.63 -16.17
N SER A 201 7.13 7.37 -16.35
CA SER A 201 7.28 8.39 -17.37
C SER A 201 8.45 8.09 -18.28
N ALA A 202 8.29 8.40 -19.57
CA ALA A 202 9.42 8.47 -20.51
C ALA A 202 10.52 9.35 -19.93
N ALA A 203 11.77 9.05 -20.26
CA ALA A 203 12.92 9.76 -19.73
C ALA A 203 12.73 11.27 -19.81
N GLY A 204 12.79 11.95 -18.66
CA GLY A 204 12.64 13.40 -18.60
C GLY A 204 13.79 14.12 -19.33
N PHE A 205 14.93 13.44 -19.46
CA PHE A 205 16.11 13.90 -20.18
C PHE A 205 16.95 12.70 -20.63
N ALA A 206 17.50 12.77 -21.84
CA ALA A 206 18.45 11.80 -22.36
C ALA A 206 19.57 12.50 -23.14
N GLN A 207 20.79 11.99 -23.02
CA GLN A 207 21.96 12.51 -23.71
C GLN A 207 22.90 11.37 -24.10
N GLU A 208 23.39 11.36 -25.33
CA GLU A 208 24.47 10.47 -25.72
C GLU A 208 25.83 11.04 -25.26
N LEU A 209 26.63 10.19 -24.62
CA LEU A 209 27.99 10.47 -24.17
C LEU A 209 28.97 9.67 -25.02
N SER A 210 30.05 10.33 -25.41
CA SER A 210 31.10 9.74 -26.24
C SER A 210 32.44 9.88 -25.53
N TYR A 211 33.10 8.75 -25.29
CA TYR A 211 34.43 8.69 -24.69
C TYR A 211 35.42 8.16 -25.72
N PRO A 212 36.62 8.74 -25.88
CA PRO A 212 37.60 8.26 -26.85
C PRO A 212 37.91 6.76 -26.66
N ILE A 213 38.08 6.04 -27.76
CA ILE A 213 38.52 4.65 -27.70
C ILE A 213 39.89 4.54 -27.01
N GLY A 214 40.06 3.52 -26.16
CA GLY A 214 41.26 3.36 -25.33
C GLY A 214 41.27 4.22 -24.04
N SER A 215 40.21 4.98 -23.77
CA SER A 215 40.04 5.66 -22.48
C SER A 215 40.09 4.64 -21.34
N LYS A 216 41.05 4.81 -20.41
CA LYS A 216 41.14 3.99 -19.19
C LYS A 216 40.07 4.35 -18.16
N GLN A 217 39.43 5.49 -18.32
CA GLN A 217 38.43 6.00 -17.40
C GLN A 217 37.36 6.80 -18.15
N MET A 218 36.09 6.56 -17.82
CA MET A 218 34.96 7.40 -18.17
C MET A 218 34.53 8.18 -16.93
N ARG A 219 34.37 9.51 -17.07
CA ARG A 219 33.83 10.35 -16.00
C ARG A 219 32.46 10.86 -16.37
N PHE A 220 31.56 10.83 -15.41
CA PHE A 220 30.23 11.41 -15.55
C PHE A 220 29.77 11.98 -14.22
N ARG A 221 29.59 13.31 -14.13
CA ARG A 221 29.33 14.01 -12.86
C ARG A 221 30.38 13.62 -11.79
N ASN A 222 29.93 13.10 -10.66
CA ASN A 222 30.75 12.60 -9.55
C ASN A 222 31.25 11.15 -9.74
N LEU A 223 30.77 10.45 -10.77
CA LEU A 223 31.20 9.09 -11.05
C LEU A 223 32.52 9.06 -11.81
N ALA A 224 33.38 8.13 -11.39
CA ALA A 224 34.51 7.70 -12.17
C ALA A 224 34.41 6.19 -12.40
N ILE A 225 34.48 5.80 -13.67
CA ILE A 225 34.31 4.43 -14.13
C ILE A 225 35.63 4.03 -14.80
N GLU A 226 36.35 3.12 -14.19
CA GLU A 226 37.54 2.51 -14.79
C GLU A 226 37.11 1.53 -15.88
N VAL A 227 37.70 1.68 -17.06
CA VAL A 227 37.46 0.80 -18.21
C VAL A 227 38.56 -0.25 -18.21
N ILE A 228 38.17 -1.51 -18.03
CA ILE A 228 39.08 -2.66 -18.05
C ILE A 228 39.21 -3.18 -19.48
N GLU A 229 38.06 -3.34 -20.17
CA GLU A 229 38.01 -3.78 -21.56
C GLU A 229 36.80 -3.17 -22.25
N ALA A 230 36.95 -2.67 -23.48
CA ALA A 230 35.84 -2.21 -24.31
C ALA A 230 35.88 -2.93 -25.67
N LYS A 231 34.77 -3.59 -26.01
CA LYS A 231 34.52 -4.32 -27.26
C LYS A 231 33.26 -3.76 -27.94
N PRO A 232 33.04 -4.06 -29.24
CA PRO A 232 31.86 -3.60 -29.97
C PRO A 232 30.53 -3.85 -29.26
N ASP A 233 30.39 -5.01 -28.61
CA ASP A 233 29.17 -5.50 -27.98
C ASP A 233 29.21 -5.53 -26.45
N ARG A 234 30.35 -5.18 -25.83
CA ARG A 234 30.59 -5.40 -24.40
C ARG A 234 31.57 -4.41 -23.77
N LEU A 235 31.26 -3.98 -22.56
CA LEU A 235 32.11 -3.16 -21.72
C LEU A 235 32.36 -3.88 -20.39
N THR A 236 33.63 -4.11 -20.06
CA THR A 236 34.06 -4.56 -18.74
C THR A 236 34.63 -3.37 -17.98
N TYR A 237 34.08 -3.09 -16.80
CA TYR A 237 34.36 -1.84 -16.09
C TYR A 237 34.28 -2.02 -14.58
N LYS A 238 34.65 -0.96 -13.86
CA LYS A 238 34.52 -0.86 -12.41
C LYS A 238 34.21 0.58 -12.03
N VAL A 239 33.22 0.78 -11.16
CA VAL A 239 32.98 2.12 -10.59
C VAL A 239 33.95 2.32 -9.42
N VAL A 240 34.76 3.38 -9.49
CA VAL A 240 35.82 3.66 -8.52
C VAL A 240 35.49 4.79 -7.56
N THR A 241 34.67 5.75 -7.96
CA THR A 241 34.20 6.85 -7.09
C THR A 241 32.76 7.25 -7.42
N GLU A 242 32.06 7.77 -6.41
CA GLU A 242 30.75 8.44 -6.50
C GLU A 242 30.65 9.59 -5.50
#